data_AF-A0A951PTP8-F1
#
_entry.id   AF-A0A951PTP8-F1
#
_cell.length_a   1.000
_cell.length_b   1.000
_cell.length_c   1.000
_cell.angle_alpha   90.00
_cell.angle_beta   90.00
_cell.angle_gamma   90.00
#
_symmetry.space_group_name_H-M   'P 1'
#
loop_
_entity.id
_entity.type
_entity.pdbx_description
1 polymer ?
#
loop_
_entity_poly.entity_id
_entity_poly.type
_entity_poly.pdbx_seq_one_letter_code
_entity_poly.pdbx_strand_id
1 'polypeptide(L)'
;MNKEILANSPESNTTVSPWNPLIPTKRDIVRTEELASKNAATAGILSFIFPIAGLIYLNRGINSLKILGYFFAVSFMFNLVTEAEASSKSFNNLLGLIGTGAITAEQVMAVNKARQRLQEKNSAASASSFNKTEKDFTGVGTNQEAINRLKQLKEKYEASEISEEEFKQQKQIILKSL
;
A
#
# COMPACT_ATOMS: atom_id res chain seq x y z
N MET A 1 6.76 21.79 -28.28
CA MET A 1 7.49 20.83 -27.41
C MET A 1 6.48 19.89 -26.75
N ASN A 2 6.29 18.77 -27.44
CA ASN A 2 5.62 17.48 -27.17
C ASN A 2 4.92 17.27 -25.82
N LYS A 3 3.58 17.32 -25.84
CA LYS A 3 2.68 16.66 -24.86
C LYS A 3 1.93 15.46 -25.44
N GLU A 4 2.34 14.94 -26.60
CA GLU A 4 1.54 13.99 -27.40
C GLU A 4 2.01 12.53 -27.41
N ILE A 5 2.87 12.07 -26.49
CA ILE A 5 3.37 10.68 -26.52
C ILE A 5 2.80 9.80 -25.38
N LEU A 6 1.55 9.99 -24.99
CA LEU A 6 0.90 9.13 -23.98
C LEU A 6 -0.53 8.68 -24.33
N ALA A 7 -0.89 8.69 -25.62
CA ALA A 7 -2.19 8.25 -26.10
C ALA A 7 -2.08 7.16 -27.16
N ASN A 8 -1.36 6.06 -26.86
CA ASN A 8 -1.43 4.84 -27.67
C ASN A 8 -1.24 3.60 -26.77
N SER A 9 -2.19 3.39 -25.87
CA SER A 9 -2.52 2.04 -25.41
C SER A 9 -3.68 1.56 -26.29
N PRO A 10 -3.66 0.32 -26.83
CA PRO A 10 -4.77 -0.19 -27.62
C PRO A 10 -5.99 -0.26 -26.69
N GLU A 11 -6.98 0.60 -26.94
CA GLU A 11 -8.32 0.46 -26.39
C GLU A 11 -8.91 -0.84 -26.91
N SER A 12 -8.66 -1.92 -26.18
CA SER A 12 -9.50 -3.11 -26.26
C SER A 12 -10.91 -2.66 -25.87
N ASN A 13 -11.81 -2.60 -26.85
CA ASN A 13 -13.26 -2.41 -26.67
C ASN A 13 -13.87 -3.63 -25.94
N THR A 14 -13.41 -3.90 -24.72
CA THR A 14 -14.15 -4.71 -23.77
C THR A 14 -15.14 -3.76 -23.12
N THR A 15 -16.42 -3.91 -23.46
CA THR A 15 -17.54 -3.34 -22.70
C THR A 15 -17.44 -3.86 -21.27
N VAL A 16 -16.70 -3.16 -20.42
CA VAL A 16 -16.54 -3.51 -19.01
C VAL A 16 -17.91 -3.33 -18.40
N SER A 17 -18.53 -4.43 -17.97
CA SER A 17 -19.79 -4.40 -17.24
C SER A 17 -19.66 -3.36 -16.11
N PRO A 18 -20.59 -2.39 -16.00
CA PRO A 18 -20.55 -1.36 -14.96
C PRO A 18 -20.63 -1.93 -13.55
N TRP A 19 -20.91 -3.23 -13.43
CA TRP A 19 -21.06 -4.00 -12.21
C TRP A 19 -19.97 -5.06 -12.04
N ASN A 20 -18.73 -4.74 -12.40
CA ASN A 20 -17.61 -5.61 -12.03
C ASN A 20 -17.02 -5.16 -10.67
N PRO A 21 -17.26 -5.88 -9.56
CA PRO A 21 -16.76 -5.51 -8.25
C PRO A 21 -15.23 -5.70 -8.11
N LEU A 22 -14.59 -6.39 -9.07
CA LEU A 22 -13.14 -6.62 -9.07
C LEU A 22 -12.38 -5.49 -9.74
N ILE A 23 -13.05 -4.60 -10.48
CA ILE A 23 -12.42 -3.47 -11.16
C ILE A 23 -12.72 -2.21 -10.36
N PRO A 24 -11.70 -1.55 -9.77
CA PRO A 24 -11.92 -0.32 -9.03
C PRO A 24 -12.48 0.77 -9.95
N THR A 25 -13.46 1.51 -9.46
CA THR A 25 -14.07 2.59 -10.24
C THR A 25 -13.12 3.78 -10.36
N LYS A 26 -13.35 4.67 -11.34
CA LYS A 26 -12.60 5.93 -11.46
C LYS A 26 -12.58 6.72 -10.15
N ARG A 27 -13.70 6.74 -9.42
CA ARG A 27 -13.84 7.40 -8.13
C ARG A 27 -12.93 6.77 -7.07
N ASP A 28 -12.84 5.44 -7.04
CA ASP A 28 -12.01 4.72 -6.07
C ASP A 28 -10.52 4.94 -6.31
N ILE A 29 -10.12 5.03 -7.58
CA ILE A 29 -8.74 5.33 -7.98
C ILE A 29 -8.35 6.74 -7.51
N VAL A 30 -9.14 7.76 -7.88
CA VAL A 30 -8.87 9.16 -7.48
C VAL A 30 -8.80 9.31 -5.97
N ARG A 31 -9.72 8.67 -5.25
CA ARG A 31 -9.74 8.72 -3.78
C ARG A 31 -8.52 8.01 -3.17
N THR A 32 -8.08 6.91 -3.77
CA THR A 32 -6.89 6.19 -3.30
C THR A 32 -5.63 7.03 -3.52
N GLU A 33 -5.51 7.68 -4.68
CA GLU A 33 -4.39 8.59 -4.97
C GLU A 33 -4.37 9.81 -4.03
N GLU A 34 -5.54 10.44 -3.81
CA GLU A 34 -5.69 11.55 -2.86
C GLU A 34 -5.27 11.14 -1.44
N LEU A 35 -5.68 9.96 -0.97
CA LEU A 35 -5.34 9.50 0.38
C LEU A 35 -3.88 9.10 0.50
N ALA A 36 -3.31 8.46 -0.53
CA ALA A 36 -1.93 8.02 -0.51
C ALA A 36 -0.95 9.19 -0.47
N SER A 37 -1.32 10.33 -1.08
CA SER A 37 -0.51 11.55 -1.08
C SER A 37 -0.49 12.27 0.28
N LYS A 38 -1.40 11.93 1.20
CA LYS A 38 -1.43 12.49 2.56
C LYS A 38 -0.36 11.84 3.44
N ASN A 39 0.03 12.52 4.50
CA ASN A 39 0.97 11.97 5.49
C ASN A 39 0.19 11.24 6.61
N ALA A 40 0.53 9.97 6.84
CA ALA A 40 -0.11 9.14 7.86
C ALA A 40 0.10 9.69 9.29
N ALA A 41 1.29 10.20 9.60
CA ALA A 41 1.58 10.81 10.89
C ALA A 41 0.77 12.10 11.10
N THR A 42 0.71 12.96 10.07
CA THR A 42 -0.12 14.18 10.11
C THR A 42 -1.59 13.83 10.27
N ALA A 43 -2.09 12.83 9.54
CA ALA A 43 -3.46 12.33 9.68
C ALA A 43 -3.74 11.84 11.11
N GLY A 44 -2.79 11.12 11.72
CA GLY A 44 -2.89 10.64 13.10
C GLY A 44 -2.92 11.78 14.12
N ILE A 45 -1.93 12.66 14.10
CA ILE A 45 -1.83 13.80 15.03
C ILE A 45 -3.05 14.69 14.91
N LEU A 46 -3.45 15.02 13.67
CA LEU A 46 -4.57 15.91 13.43
C LEU A 46 -5.89 15.27 13.89
N SER A 47 -6.10 13.98 13.64
CA SER A 47 -7.33 13.27 14.07
C SER A 47 -7.40 13.03 15.57
N PHE A 48 -6.26 12.94 16.25
CA PHE A 48 -6.21 12.71 17.69
C PHE A 48 -6.45 14.02 18.47
N ILE A 49 -5.76 15.10 18.10
CA ILE A 49 -5.84 16.39 18.80
C ILE A 49 -7.08 17.18 18.34
N PHE A 50 -7.36 17.18 17.04
CA PHE A 50 -8.45 17.94 16.42
C PHE A 50 -9.26 17.03 15.49
N PRO A 51 -10.12 16.14 16.04
CA PRO A 51 -10.81 15.11 15.24
C PRO A 51 -11.47 15.67 13.98
N ILE A 52 -12.15 16.81 14.07
CA ILE A 52 -12.81 17.49 12.95
C ILE A 52 -11.79 17.90 11.85
N ALA A 53 -10.64 18.45 12.23
CA ALA A 53 -9.61 18.84 11.28
C ALA A 53 -9.01 17.60 10.58
N GLY A 54 -8.85 16.49 11.30
CA GLY A 54 -8.47 15.19 10.71
C GLY A 54 -9.44 14.71 9.63
N LEU A 55 -10.76 14.88 9.86
CA LEU A 55 -11.79 14.50 8.90
C LEU A 55 -11.76 15.34 7.62
N ILE A 56 -11.57 16.66 7.78
CA ILE A 56 -11.47 17.60 6.67
C ILE A 56 -10.19 17.30 5.86
N TYR A 57 -9.06 17.08 6.54
CA TYR A 57 -7.77 16.81 5.90
C TYR A 57 -7.79 15.57 4.99
N LEU A 58 -8.54 14.54 5.38
CA LEU A 58 -8.68 13.28 4.63
C LEU A 58 -9.95 13.20 3.76
N ASN A 59 -10.75 14.27 3.71
CA ASN A 59 -12.01 14.32 2.97
C ASN A 59 -12.91 13.09 3.26
N ARG A 60 -12.95 12.68 4.53
CA ARG A 60 -13.49 11.38 4.98
C ARG A 60 -14.58 11.49 6.04
N GLY A 61 -15.21 12.66 6.17
CA GLY A 61 -16.25 12.93 7.16
C GLY A 61 -17.39 11.90 7.20
N ILE A 62 -17.88 11.46 6.04
CA ILE A 62 -18.98 10.48 5.96
C ILE A 62 -18.58 9.11 6.54
N ASN A 63 -17.33 8.68 6.35
CA ASN A 63 -16.86 7.39 6.88
C ASN A 63 -16.73 7.44 8.40
N SER A 64 -16.23 8.53 8.95
CA SER A 64 -16.08 8.69 10.39
C SER A 64 -17.41 8.95 11.10
N LEU A 65 -18.43 9.45 10.38
CA LEU A 65 -19.79 9.52 10.90
C LEU A 65 -20.35 8.12 11.22
N LYS A 66 -19.96 7.08 10.47
CA LYS A 66 -20.33 5.69 10.78
C LYS A 66 -19.69 5.22 12.10
N ILE A 67 -18.41 5.54 12.29
CA ILE A 67 -17.68 5.22 13.52
C ILE A 67 -18.33 5.92 14.71
N LEU A 68 -18.70 7.20 14.56
CA LEU A 68 -19.42 7.96 15.57
C LEU A 68 -20.80 7.35 15.87
N GLY A 69 -21.50 6.86 14.85
CA GLY A 69 -22.77 6.15 15.00
C GLY A 69 -22.63 4.85 15.80
N TYR A 70 -21.63 4.02 15.50
CA TYR A 70 -21.34 2.81 16.30
C TYR A 70 -20.95 3.15 17.73
N PHE A 71 -20.14 4.20 17.89
CA PHE A 71 -19.73 4.67 19.21
C PHE A 71 -20.94 5.14 20.05
N PHE A 72 -21.87 5.87 19.44
CA PHE A 72 -23.11 6.30 20.10
C PHE A 72 -23.99 5.11 20.49
N ALA A 73 -24.15 4.13 19.58
CA ALA A 73 -24.93 2.92 19.86
C ALA A 73 -24.33 2.11 21.02
N VAL A 74 -23.02 1.92 21.05
CA VAL A 74 -22.31 1.25 22.15
C VAL A 74 -22.46 2.04 23.45
N SER A 75 -22.24 3.35 23.42
CA SER A 75 -22.38 4.22 24.59
C SER A 75 -23.80 4.22 25.16
N PHE A 76 -24.81 4.19 24.30
CA PHE A 76 -26.21 4.10 24.68
C PHE A 76 -26.54 2.76 25.34
N MET A 77 -26.09 1.65 24.74
CA MET A 77 -26.27 0.31 25.31
C MET A 77 -25.57 0.16 26.66
N PHE A 78 -24.36 0.72 26.82
CA PHE A 78 -23.66 0.73 28.10
C PHE A 78 -24.42 1.52 29.16
N ASN A 79 -24.92 2.72 28.84
CA ASN A 79 -25.73 3.52 29.77
C ASN A 79 -27.04 2.84 30.20
N LEU A 80 -27.62 1.97 29.36
CA LEU A 80 -28.81 1.19 29.74
C LEU A 80 -28.50 0.03 30.70
N VAL A 81 -27.27 -0.47 30.71
CA VAL A 81 -26.86 -1.65 31.48
C VAL A 81 -26.15 -1.27 32.79
N THR A 82 -25.48 -0.12 32.86
CA THR A 82 -24.76 0.32 34.05
C THR A 82 -25.66 1.16 34.97
N GLU A 83 -25.82 0.74 36.23
CA GLU A 83 -26.42 1.60 37.25
C GLU A 83 -25.59 2.88 37.44
N ALA A 84 -26.28 4.00 37.66
CA ALA A 84 -25.72 5.34 37.67
C ALA A 84 -24.90 5.64 38.94
N GLU A 85 -23.87 4.85 39.25
CA GLU A 85 -23.02 5.09 40.42
C GLU A 85 -21.70 5.81 40.07
N ALA A 86 -21.64 7.06 40.54
CA ALA A 86 -20.51 7.92 40.97
C ALA A 86 -19.21 8.07 40.16
N SER A 87 -18.88 7.21 39.18
CA SER A 87 -17.61 7.30 38.42
C SER A 87 -17.75 7.87 36.99
N SER A 88 -18.93 8.43 36.67
CA SER A 88 -19.33 8.86 35.31
C SER A 88 -18.30 9.75 34.61
N LYS A 89 -17.61 10.63 35.33
CA LYS A 89 -16.60 11.53 34.73
C LYS A 89 -15.35 10.77 34.25
N SER A 90 -14.88 9.77 35.00
CA SER A 90 -13.71 8.95 34.63
C SER A 90 -14.06 8.03 33.45
N PHE A 91 -15.25 7.42 33.50
CA PHE A 91 -15.74 6.55 32.44
C PHE A 91 -15.96 7.32 31.12
N ASN A 92 -16.56 8.50 31.17
CA ASN A 92 -16.77 9.34 29.99
C ASN A 92 -15.44 9.79 29.35
N ASN A 93 -14.42 10.08 30.17
CA ASN A 93 -13.09 10.40 29.67
C ASN A 93 -12.43 9.20 28.97
N LEU A 94 -12.55 8.00 29.55
CA LEU A 94 -12.03 6.76 28.94
C LEU A 94 -12.75 6.45 27.63
N LEU A 95 -14.08 6.55 27.61
CA LEU A 95 -14.89 6.34 26.42
C LEU A 95 -14.52 7.34 25.32
N GLY A 96 -14.33 8.61 25.68
CA GLY A 96 -13.83 9.65 24.79
C GLY A 96 -12.47 9.32 24.17
N LEU A 97 -11.51 8.85 24.97
CA LEU A 97 -10.18 8.42 24.51
C LEU A 97 -10.25 7.21 23.57
N ILE A 98 -11.12 6.24 23.86
CA ILE A 98 -11.33 5.08 22.98
C ILE A 98 -11.95 5.53 21.66
N GLY A 99 -12.93 6.42 21.70
CA GLY A 99 -13.58 6.98 20.51
C GLY A 99 -12.60 7.75 19.61
N THR A 100 -11.82 8.67 20.18
CA THR A 100 -10.80 9.44 19.42
C THR A 100 -9.67 8.53 18.93
N GLY A 101 -9.25 7.56 19.73
CA GLY A 101 -8.27 6.54 19.35
C GLY A 101 -8.74 5.70 18.17
N ALA A 102 -9.99 5.24 18.18
CA ALA A 102 -10.59 4.47 17.09
C ALA A 102 -10.69 5.28 15.78
N ILE A 103 -11.11 6.55 15.87
CA ILE A 103 -11.14 7.45 14.71
C ILE A 103 -9.73 7.64 14.16
N THR A 104 -8.76 7.93 15.03
CA THR A 104 -7.36 8.16 14.65
C THR A 104 -6.76 6.93 13.95
N ALA A 105 -6.95 5.74 14.52
CA ALA A 105 -6.46 4.49 13.95
C ALA A 105 -7.05 4.25 12.55
N GLU A 106 -8.34 4.52 12.36
CA GLU A 106 -8.99 4.34 11.07
C GLU A 106 -8.45 5.29 10.00
N GLN A 107 -8.19 6.55 10.37
CA GLN A 107 -7.60 7.53 9.45
C GLN A 107 -6.17 7.16 9.05
N VAL A 108 -5.33 6.74 10.00
CA VAL A 108 -3.96 6.28 9.72
C VAL A 108 -3.98 5.02 8.84
N MET A 109 -4.84 4.06 9.18
CA MET A 109 -4.98 2.82 8.41
C MET A 109 -5.42 3.09 6.97
N ALA A 110 -6.33 4.03 6.76
CA ALA A 110 -6.81 4.40 5.43
C ALA A 110 -5.71 4.98 4.55
N VAL A 111 -4.87 5.88 5.10
CA VAL A 111 -3.71 6.43 4.38
C VAL A 111 -2.70 5.32 4.06
N ASN A 112 -2.38 4.45 5.01
CA ASN A 112 -1.42 3.37 4.80
C ASN A 112 -1.92 2.33 3.78
N LYS A 113 -3.20 1.93 3.84
CA LYS A 113 -3.81 1.03 2.84
C LYS A 113 -3.82 1.67 1.45
N ALA A 114 -4.09 2.96 1.34
CA ALA A 114 -4.05 3.65 0.07
C ALA A 114 -2.63 3.65 -0.54
N ARG A 115 -1.61 3.92 0.28
CA ARG A 115 -0.19 3.83 -0.13
C ARG A 115 0.20 2.43 -0.56
N GLN A 116 -0.20 1.41 0.20
CA GLN A 116 0.08 0.02 -0.12
C GLN A 116 -0.50 -0.37 -1.49
N ARG A 117 -1.75 0.00 -1.77
CA ARG A 117 -2.38 -0.27 -3.08
C ARG A 117 -1.65 0.37 -4.25
N LEU A 118 -1.12 1.58 -4.07
CA LEU A 118 -0.30 2.23 -5.11
C LEU A 118 1.06 1.53 -5.29
N GLN A 119 1.69 1.10 -4.21
CA GLN A 119 2.94 0.34 -4.28
C GLN A 119 2.74 -1.01 -4.98
N GLU A 120 1.67 -1.74 -4.66
CA GLU A 120 1.31 -3.00 -5.33
C GLU A 120 1.03 -2.79 -6.82
N LYS A 121 0.33 -1.71 -7.19
CA LYS A 121 0.10 -1.33 -8.59
C LYS A 121 1.40 -1.03 -9.32
N ASN A 122 2.34 -0.33 -8.68
CA ASN A 122 3.64 0.00 -9.27
C ASN A 122 4.53 -1.26 -9.41
N SER A 123 4.50 -2.17 -8.43
CA SER A 123 5.21 -3.45 -8.50
C SER A 123 4.64 -4.37 -9.57
N ALA A 124 3.31 -4.44 -9.72
CA ALA A 124 2.64 -5.22 -10.76
C ALA A 124 2.89 -4.63 -12.16
N ALA A 125 2.86 -3.30 -12.30
CA ALA A 125 3.22 -2.62 -13.55
C ALA A 125 4.69 -2.88 -13.93
N SER A 126 5.61 -2.81 -12.96
CA SER A 126 7.04 -3.12 -13.17
C SER A 126 7.27 -4.58 -13.56
N ALA A 127 6.58 -5.54 -12.93
CA ALA A 127 6.63 -6.95 -13.31
C ALA A 127 6.04 -7.22 -14.71
N SER A 128 4.96 -6.53 -15.09
CA SER A 128 4.38 -6.64 -16.44
C SER A 128 5.26 -6.00 -17.52
N SER A 129 6.00 -4.95 -17.17
CA SER A 129 7.00 -4.31 -18.04
C SER A 129 8.24 -5.19 -18.24
N PHE A 130 8.64 -5.95 -17.21
CA PHE A 130 9.76 -6.90 -17.30
C PHE A 130 9.44 -8.02 -18.31
N ASN A 131 8.24 -8.59 -18.27
CA ASN A 131 7.80 -9.62 -19.21
C ASN A 131 7.60 -9.11 -20.66
N LYS A 132 7.30 -7.82 -20.85
CA LYS A 132 7.18 -7.22 -22.19
C LYS A 132 8.54 -6.86 -22.79
N THR A 133 9.51 -6.48 -21.96
CA THR A 133 10.88 -6.14 -22.40
C THR A 133 11.68 -7.39 -22.77
N GLU A 134 11.36 -8.55 -22.20
CA GLU A 134 11.99 -9.83 -22.54
C GLU A 134 11.70 -10.32 -23.97
N LYS A 135 10.59 -9.85 -24.58
CA LYS A 135 10.17 -10.28 -25.92
C LYS A 135 10.77 -9.47 -27.07
N ASP A 136 11.27 -8.26 -26.81
CA ASP A 136 11.77 -7.33 -27.84
C ASP A 136 13.29 -7.12 -27.81
N PHE A 137 14.02 -7.79 -26.93
CA PHE A 137 15.49 -7.67 -26.85
C PHE A 137 16.18 -8.98 -27.25
N THR A 138 16.14 -9.30 -28.55
CA THR A 138 17.01 -10.29 -29.21
C THR A 138 18.47 -9.79 -29.30
N GLY A 139 19.01 -9.41 -28.13
CA GLY A 139 20.41 -9.14 -27.85
C GLY A 139 20.84 -9.60 -26.44
N VAL A 140 19.93 -10.24 -25.68
CA VAL A 140 20.08 -10.62 -24.25
C VAL A 140 20.41 -12.13 -24.09
N GLY A 141 21.04 -12.77 -25.08
CA GLY A 141 21.47 -14.16 -24.94
C GLY A 141 22.60 -14.35 -23.93
N THR A 142 23.56 -13.41 -23.91
CA THR A 142 24.80 -13.49 -23.12
C THR A 142 24.58 -13.17 -21.64
N ASN A 143 23.73 -12.19 -21.34
CA ASN A 143 23.54 -11.71 -19.95
C ASN A 143 22.75 -12.70 -19.09
N GLN A 144 21.76 -13.38 -19.67
CA GLN A 144 20.96 -14.36 -18.93
C GLN A 144 21.78 -15.61 -18.57
N GLU A 145 22.68 -16.03 -19.47
CA GLU A 145 23.58 -17.15 -19.20
C GLU A 145 24.60 -16.80 -18.10
N ALA A 146 25.14 -15.59 -18.10
CA ALA A 146 26.04 -15.12 -17.06
C ALA A 146 25.36 -15.01 -15.68
N ILE A 147 24.09 -14.57 -15.64
CA ILE A 147 23.27 -14.54 -14.42
C ILE A 147 23.05 -15.97 -13.88
N ASN A 148 22.74 -16.93 -14.75
CA ASN A 148 22.57 -18.33 -14.36
C ASN A 148 23.86 -18.95 -13.81
N ARG A 149 25.02 -18.63 -14.42
CA ARG A 149 26.33 -19.09 -13.93
C ARG A 149 26.70 -18.50 -12.57
N LEU A 150 26.38 -17.22 -12.31
CA LEU A 150 26.57 -16.59 -11.00
C LEU A 150 25.71 -17.23 -9.92
N LYS A 151 24.48 -17.64 -10.26
CA LYS A 151 23.59 -18.33 -9.34
C LYS A 151 24.12 -19.70 -8.95
N GLN A 152 24.57 -20.50 -9.93
CA GLN A 152 25.20 -21.80 -9.68
C GLN A 152 26.49 -21.69 -8.87
N LEU A 153 27.32 -20.67 -9.14
CA LEU A 153 28.56 -20.44 -8.40
C LEU A 153 28.28 -20.11 -6.93
N LYS A 154 27.21 -19.34 -6.65
CA LYS A 154 26.76 -19.03 -5.29
C LYS A 154 26.28 -20.29 -4.55
N GLU A 155 25.49 -21.13 -5.20
CA GLU A 155 24.99 -22.38 -4.61
C GLU A 155 26.16 -23.32 -4.24
N LYS A 156 27.19 -23.42 -5.08
CA LYS A 156 28.40 -24.22 -4.77
C LYS A 156 29.21 -23.69 -3.59
N TYR A 157 29.29 -22.37 -3.44
CA TYR A 157 29.95 -21.75 -2.28
C TYR A 157 29.16 -22.00 -0.99
N GLU A 158 27.83 -21.86 -1.03
CA GLU A 158 26.96 -22.13 0.13
C GLU A 158 26.97 -23.62 0.52
N ALA A 159 27.14 -24.52 -0.45
CA ALA A 159 27.36 -25.95 -0.23
C ALA A 159 28.79 -26.29 0.26
N SER A 160 29.68 -25.31 0.44
CA SER A 160 31.09 -25.48 0.82
C SER A 160 31.90 -26.37 -0.13
N GLU A 161 31.47 -26.49 -1.39
CA GLU A 161 32.14 -27.29 -2.42
C GLU A 161 33.35 -26.57 -3.04
N ILE A 162 33.45 -25.25 -2.84
CA ILE A 162 34.54 -24.41 -3.35
C ILE A 162 35.06 -23.49 -2.26
N SER A 163 36.36 -23.17 -2.31
CA SER A 163 36.98 -22.24 -1.38
C SER A 163 36.58 -20.79 -1.66
N GLU A 164 36.72 -19.91 -0.67
CA GLU A 164 36.38 -18.49 -0.81
C GLU A 164 37.24 -17.77 -1.88
N GLU A 165 38.48 -18.21 -2.07
CA GLU A 165 39.37 -17.67 -3.10
C GLU A 165 38.93 -18.06 -4.51
N GLU A 166 38.54 -19.32 -4.71
CA GLU A 166 38.02 -19.82 -5.99
C GLU A 166 36.69 -19.14 -6.35
N PHE A 167 35.82 -18.91 -5.36
CA PHE A 167 34.57 -18.17 -5.55
C PHE A 167 34.82 -16.74 -6.04
N LYS A 168 35.77 -16.02 -5.41
CA LYS A 168 36.10 -14.63 -5.80
C LYS A 168 36.69 -14.56 -7.20
N GLN A 169 37.58 -15.50 -7.56
CA GLN A 169 38.19 -15.54 -8.89
C GLN A 169 37.15 -15.83 -9.99
N GLN A 170 36.32 -16.87 -9.81
CA GLN A 170 35.31 -17.24 -10.81
C GLN A 170 34.22 -16.18 -10.97
N LYS A 171 33.82 -15.53 -9.87
CA LYS A 171 32.89 -14.39 -9.92
C LYS A 171 33.45 -13.23 -10.74
N GLN A 172 34.73 -12.90 -10.59
CA GLN A 172 35.35 -11.84 -11.38
C GLN A 172 35.45 -12.20 -12.87
N ILE A 173 35.71 -13.47 -13.21
CA ILE A 173 35.78 -13.93 -14.60
C ILE A 173 34.41 -13.77 -15.28
N ILE A 174 33.34 -14.20 -14.61
CA ILE A 174 31.97 -14.11 -15.17
C ILE A 174 31.55 -12.65 -15.33
N LEU A 175 31.89 -11.78 -14.37
CA LEU A 175 31.58 -10.35 -14.45
C LEU A 175 32.40 -9.61 -15.52
N LYS A 176 33.60 -10.10 -15.88
CA LYS A 176 34.41 -9.55 -16.97
C LYS A 176 33.98 -10.03 -18.36
N SER A 177 33.24 -11.14 -18.44
CA SER A 177 32.70 -11.69 -19.70
C SER A 177 31.33 -11.12 -20.09
N LEU A 178 30.77 -10.26 -19.23
CA LEU A 178 29.56 -9.45 -19.44
C LEU A 178 29.96 -8.12 -20.08
#